data_AF-A0A7Z9G7S1-F1
#
_entry.id   AF-A0A7Z9G7S1-F1
#
_cell.length_a   1.000
_cell.length_b   1.000
_cell.length_c   1.000
_cell.angle_alpha   90.00
_cell.angle_beta   90.00
_cell.angle_gamma   90.00
#
_symmetry.space_group_name_H-M   'P 1'
#
loop_
_entity.id
_entity.type
_entity.pdbx_description
1 polymer ?
#
loop_
_entity_poly.entity_id
_entity_poly.type
_entity_poly.pdbx_seq_one_letter_code
_entity_poly.pdbx_strand_id
1 'polypeptide(L)'
;MNPVTVVGGGLAGCEAAWQLAQGGVAVRLYEMRPTRKTEAHQSDRLAELVCSNSFRSDNPHNAIGVLHRELRQCASLILEVGDAKRV
;
A
#
# COMPACT_ATOMS: atom_id res chain seq x y z
N MET A 1 19.32 -17.46 0.32
CA MET A 1 18.61 -16.65 1.34
C MET A 1 17.13 -16.97 1.23
N ASN A 2 16.42 -17.11 2.36
CA ASN A 2 14.97 -17.31 2.35
C ASN A 2 14.28 -15.96 2.15
N PRO A 3 13.24 -15.87 1.29
CA PRO A 3 12.53 -14.62 1.08
C PRO A 3 11.77 -14.18 2.34
N VAL A 4 11.70 -12.89 2.58
CA VAL A 4 10.82 -12.31 3.61
C VAL A 4 9.38 -12.51 3.20
N THR A 5 8.56 -13.04 4.11
CA THR A 5 7.15 -13.31 3.83
C THR A 5 6.29 -12.16 4.33
N VAL A 6 5.49 -11.57 3.44
CA VAL A 6 4.48 -10.56 3.75
C VAL A 6 3.10 -11.20 3.58
N VAL A 7 2.26 -11.11 4.62
CA VAL A 7 0.91 -11.71 4.63
C VAL A 7 -0.12 -10.61 4.55
N GLY A 8 -0.88 -10.59 3.45
CA GLY A 8 -1.91 -9.60 3.13
C GLY A 8 -1.48 -8.65 2.02
N GLY A 9 -2.28 -8.55 0.97
CA GLY A 9 -2.07 -7.69 -0.21
C GLY A 9 -2.84 -6.37 -0.16
N GLY A 10 -3.06 -5.81 1.04
CA GLY A 10 -3.63 -4.47 1.22
C GLY A 10 -2.58 -3.36 1.08
N LEU A 11 -2.97 -2.10 1.30
CA LEU A 11 -2.07 -0.93 1.17
C LEU A 11 -0.72 -1.14 1.89
N ALA A 12 -0.76 -1.51 3.17
CA ALA A 12 0.44 -1.71 3.98
C ALA A 12 1.30 -2.90 3.52
N GLY A 13 0.67 -4.01 3.11
CA GLY A 13 1.39 -5.19 2.63
C GLY A 13 2.07 -4.95 1.28
N CYS A 14 1.41 -4.21 0.39
CA CYS A 14 2.00 -3.78 -0.87
C CYS A 14 3.18 -2.82 -0.65
N GLU A 15 3.03 -1.83 0.23
CA GLU A 15 4.12 -0.91 0.56
C GLU A 15 5.30 -1.66 1.19
N ALA A 16 5.06 -2.55 2.16
CA ALA A 16 6.13 -3.34 2.78
C ALA A 16 6.85 -4.24 1.77
N ALA A 17 6.11 -4.95 0.92
CA ALA A 17 6.69 -5.79 -0.12
C ALA A 17 7.51 -4.98 -1.12
N TRP A 18 7.02 -3.79 -1.50
CA TRP A 18 7.71 -2.88 -2.42
C TRP A 18 9.03 -2.36 -1.84
N GLN A 19 8.99 -1.84 -0.61
CA GLN A 19 10.18 -1.30 0.06
C GLN A 19 11.26 -2.37 0.26
N LEU A 20 10.87 -3.59 0.65
CA LEU A 20 11.78 -4.73 0.75
C LEU A 20 12.39 -5.09 -0.61
N ALA A 21 11.58 -5.18 -1.66
CA ALA A 21 12.05 -5.50 -3.00
C ALA A 21 13.01 -4.44 -3.56
N GLN A 22 12.70 -3.15 -3.38
CA GLN A 22 13.57 -2.03 -3.75
C GLN A 22 14.92 -2.06 -3.00
N GLY A 23 14.93 -2.57 -1.76
CA GLY A 23 16.14 -2.82 -0.97
C GLY A 23 16.93 -4.08 -1.38
N GLY A 24 16.53 -4.77 -2.45
CA GLY A 24 17.18 -6.01 -2.91
C GLY A 24 16.86 -7.25 -2.07
N VAL A 25 15.86 -7.17 -1.19
CA VAL A 25 15.41 -8.32 -0.39
C VAL A 25 14.39 -9.11 -1.18
N ALA A 26 14.60 -10.42 -1.32
CA ALA A 26 13.62 -11.30 -1.94
C ALA A 26 12.34 -11.35 -1.08
N VAL A 27 11.17 -11.12 -1.68
CA VAL A 27 9.89 -11.07 -0.97
C VAL A 27 8.94 -12.15 -1.48
N ARG A 28 8.16 -12.72 -0.57
CA ARG A 28 6.98 -13.52 -0.88
C ARG A 28 5.75 -12.85 -0.32
N LEU A 29 4.93 -12.26 -1.20
CA LEU A 29 3.65 -11.65 -0.83
C LEU A 29 2.53 -12.68 -0.97
N TYR A 30 1.85 -12.98 0.14
CA TYR A 30 0.65 -13.81 0.15
C TYR A 30 -0.60 -12.94 0.23
N GLU A 31 -1.54 -13.18 -0.68
CA GLU A 31 -2.88 -12.60 -0.66
C GLU A 31 -3.88 -13.75 -0.82
N MET A 32 -4.97 -13.72 -0.03
CA MET A 32 -5.99 -14.76 -0.07
C MET A 32 -6.91 -14.63 -1.29
N ARG A 33 -7.05 -13.41 -1.83
CA ARG A 33 -7.77 -13.12 -3.08
C ARG A 33 -6.93 -13.56 -4.29
N PRO A 34 -7.56 -14.03 -5.38
CA PRO A 34 -9.01 -14.12 -5.62
C PRO A 34 -9.71 -15.31 -4.95
N THR A 35 -8.97 -16.30 -4.46
CA THR A 35 -9.52 -17.59 -3.98
C THR A 35 -10.51 -17.41 -2.83
N ARG A 36 -10.21 -16.50 -1.88
CA ARG A 36 -11.11 -16.12 -0.81
C ARG A 36 -11.34 -14.60 -0.85
N LYS A 37 -12.55 -14.20 -1.22
CA LYS A 37 -13.00 -12.81 -1.21
C LYS A 37 -13.65 -12.45 0.13
N THR A 38 -13.78 -11.15 0.39
CA THR A 38 -14.63 -10.61 1.45
C THR A 38 -15.65 -9.66 0.85
N GLU A 39 -16.73 -9.36 1.57
CA GLU A 39 -17.79 -8.46 1.10
C GLU A 39 -17.29 -7.03 0.80
N ALA A 40 -16.17 -6.63 1.42
CA ALA A 40 -15.58 -5.31 1.20
C ALA A 40 -14.84 -5.18 -0.14
N HIS A 41 -14.27 -6.28 -0.65
CA HIS A 41 -13.45 -6.25 -1.87
C HIS A 41 -14.29 -6.54 -3.10
N GLN A 42 -14.19 -5.68 -4.10
CA GLN A 42 -14.86 -5.78 -5.39
C GLN A 42 -13.94 -6.37 -6.46
N SER A 43 -12.62 -6.42 -6.21
CA SER A 43 -11.65 -6.95 -7.16
C SER A 43 -10.73 -8.03 -6.55
N ASP A 44 -9.93 -8.65 -7.41
CA ASP A 44 -8.83 -9.54 -7.07
C ASP A 44 -7.47 -8.81 -7.01
N ARG A 45 -7.48 -7.48 -7.17
CA ARG A 45 -6.27 -6.67 -7.23
C ARG A 45 -5.76 -6.33 -5.83
N LEU A 46 -4.45 -6.17 -5.77
CA LEU A 46 -3.74 -5.71 -4.60
C LEU A 46 -4.04 -4.22 -4.31
N ALA A 47 -3.80 -3.80 -3.07
CA ALA A 47 -3.92 -2.40 -2.65
C ALA A 47 -5.30 -1.75 -2.91
N GLU A 48 -6.37 -2.54 -2.94
CA GLU A 48 -7.73 -2.05 -3.20
C GLU A 48 -8.24 -1.15 -2.06
N LEU A 49 -8.85 -0.02 -2.44
CA LEU A 49 -9.60 0.84 -1.53
C LEU A 49 -11.06 0.38 -1.46
N VAL A 50 -11.45 -0.13 -0.30
CA VAL A 50 -12.76 -0.77 -0.08
C VAL A 50 -13.79 0.11 0.61
N CYS A 51 -13.43 1.34 0.97
CA CYS A 51 -14.29 2.30 1.65
C CYS A 51 -14.22 3.65 0.94
N SER A 52 -13.66 4.68 1.57
CA SER A 52 -13.40 5.96 0.90
C SER A 52 -12.24 5.85 -0.11
N ASN A 53 -12.35 6.59 -1.21
CA ASN A 53 -11.26 6.82 -2.16
C ASN A 53 -10.31 7.96 -1.73
N SER A 54 -10.50 8.53 -0.55
CA SER A 54 -9.68 9.63 -0.04
C SER A 54 -8.54 9.13 0.85
N PHE A 55 -7.31 9.56 0.55
CA PHE A 55 -6.17 9.46 1.48
C PHE A 55 -6.18 10.58 2.52
N ARG A 56 -7.20 11.44 2.53
CA ARG A 56 -7.35 12.64 3.36
C ARG A 56 -6.37 13.76 2.97
N SER A 57 -6.42 14.86 3.71
CA SER A 57 -5.73 16.11 3.39
C SER A 57 -4.22 16.03 3.65
N ASP A 58 -3.44 16.57 2.71
CA ASP A 58 -1.99 16.82 2.84
C ASP A 58 -1.64 18.04 3.74
N ASN A 59 -2.57 18.56 4.54
CA ASN A 59 -2.32 19.71 5.40
C ASN A 59 -1.19 19.40 6.41
N PRO A 60 -0.05 20.12 6.38
CA PRO A 60 1.11 19.83 7.24
C PRO A 60 0.87 20.11 8.72
N HIS A 61 -0.24 20.77 9.08
CA HIS A 61 -0.63 21.02 10.47
C HIS A 61 -1.41 19.86 11.10
N ASN A 62 -1.70 18.79 10.35
CA ASN A 62 -2.33 17.58 10.89
C ASN A 62 -1.38 16.38 10.78
N ALA A 63 -1.61 15.36 11.63
CA ALA A 63 -0.74 14.19 11.70
C ALA A 63 -0.66 13.41 10.37
N ILE A 64 -1.74 13.41 9.58
CA ILE A 64 -1.82 12.65 8.32
C ILE A 64 -1.00 13.32 7.22
N GLY A 65 -1.04 14.65 7.11
CA GLY A 65 -0.22 15.41 6.17
C GLY A 65 1.28 15.31 6.50
N VAL A 66 1.64 15.26 7.79
CA VAL A 66 3.03 14.97 8.19
C VAL A 66 3.43 13.56 7.76
N LEU A 67 2.60 12.55 8.05
CA LEU A 67 2.86 11.17 7.63
C LEU A 67 2.98 11.04 6.11
N HIS A 68 2.13 11.73 5.33
CA HIS A 68 2.23 11.71 3.88
C HIS A 68 3.55 12.28 3.39
N ARG A 69 4.04 13.35 4.01
CA ARG A 69 5.34 13.94 3.68
C ARG A 69 6.47 12.96 3.95
N GLU A 70 6.46 12.29 5.10
CA GLU A 70 7.47 11.28 5.46
C GLU A 70 7.43 10.10 4.49
N LEU A 71 6.25 9.59 4.15
CA LEU A 71 6.07 8.52 3.18
C LEU A 71 6.56 8.91 1.78
N ARG A 72 6.35 10.16 1.34
CA ARG A 72 6.91 10.67 0.07
C ARG A 72 8.44 10.75 0.12
N GLN A 73 9.04 11.14 1.25
CA GLN A 73 10.49 11.11 1.43
C GLN A 73 11.05 9.68 1.40
N CYS A 74 10.27 8.69 1.84
CA CYS A 74 10.59 7.27 1.74
C CYS A 74 10.22 6.64 0.38
N ALA A 75 9.91 7.45 -0.65
CA ALA A 75 9.49 6.98 -1.97
C ALA A 75 8.35 5.94 -1.91
N SER A 76 7.30 6.25 -1.15
CA SER A 76 6.14 5.37 -0.98
C SER A 76 5.46 5.08 -2.32
N LEU A 77 5.30 3.78 -2.63
CA LEU A 77 4.56 3.33 -3.81
C LEU A 77 3.10 3.77 -3.75
N ILE A 78 2.46 3.62 -2.59
CA ILE A 78 1.04 3.92 -2.43
C ILE A 78 0.75 5.41 -2.65
N LEU A 79 1.58 6.30 -2.09
CA LEU A 79 1.39 7.74 -2.30
C LEU A 79 1.80 8.18 -3.70
N GLU A 80 2.84 7.60 -4.31
CA GLU A 80 3.20 7.90 -5.70
C GLU A 80 2.03 7.60 -6.65
N VAL A 81 1.43 6.42 -6.53
CA VAL A 81 0.26 6.04 -7.34
C VAL A 81 -0.96 6.88 -6.98
N GLY A 82 -1.18 7.19 -5.70
CA GLY A 82 -2.26 8.05 -5.24
C GLY A 82 -2.17 9.47 -5.82
N ASP A 83 -0.98 10.06 -5.82
CA ASP A 83 -0.70 11.38 -6.41
C ASP A 83 -0.94 11.37 -7.93
N ALA A 84 -0.52 10.30 -8.62
CA ALA A 84 -0.72 10.13 -10.06
C ALA A 84 -2.18 9.86 -10.47
N LYS A 85 -3.04 9.44 -9.52
CA LYS A 85 -4.45 9.08 -9.76
C LYS A 85 -5.43 9.95 -8.95
N ARG A 86 -5.00 11.14 -8.55
CA ARG A 86 -5.85 12.07 -7.80
C ARG A 86 -7.10 12.44 -8.59
N VAL A 87 -8.23 12.44 -7.89
CA VAL A 87 -9.56 12.85 -8.40
C VAL A 87 -9.96 14.23 -7.89
#